data_AF-A0A1M6SCR9-F1
#
_entry.id   AF-A0A1M6SCR9-F1
#
_cell.length_a   1.000
_cell.length_b   1.000
_cell.length_c   1.000
_cell.angle_alpha   90.00
_cell.angle_beta   90.00
_cell.angle_gamma   90.00
#
_symmetry.space_group_name_H-M   'P 1'
#
loop_
_entity.id
_entity.type
_entity.pdbx_description
1 polymer ?
#
loop_
_entity_poly.entity_id
_entity_poly.type
_entity_poly.pdbx_seq_one_letter_code
_entity_poly.pdbx_strand_id
1 'polypeptide(L)'
;MYYQRLSDEEILSGFREGDAYIIREYFYGYCQVGYNIFDQRYQLREKENLDFMSLAHQYALYLMEHDWKPLEDHSPNVSLKTWLINGFRYVVLDALKWYRKEYGSITFEDYLMSFDVTSDLRLQFNKMVEDVCDHAPLDRQERLIIDMLLLQGFKSKEIAAQMGMTPSAISQKYKKLKEQIIVPYFKKNFDMDLETPEIMDDMAILHREATMGGAKMSIPPMSGSMADMATPMACEDMDFISEEVMEQKRTTPEFITELEPNEIFVFGSNLKGMHGGGAAYIAYRKFGAIMGQGVGLQGQSYGIPTMQGGIETIRPYVDEFIQFAKEHPTLTFLVTRIGCGIAGFTDDEISPLFEKAHYVENIVLPPGW
;
A
#
# COMPACT_ATOMS: atom_id res chain seq x y z
N MET A 1 -44.60 -3.95 14.98
CA MET A 1 -44.24 -5.27 15.52
C MET A 1 -43.06 -5.07 16.45
N TYR A 2 -43.18 -5.48 17.71
CA TYR A 2 -42.07 -5.47 18.67
C TYR A 2 -41.03 -6.49 18.19
N TYR A 3 -39.92 -6.03 17.60
CA TYR A 3 -38.82 -6.92 17.28
C TYR A 3 -38.13 -7.30 18.58
N GLN A 4 -38.31 -8.55 18.98
CA GLN A 4 -37.62 -9.16 20.09
C GLN A 4 -36.13 -9.20 19.71
N ARG A 5 -35.29 -8.55 20.53
CA ARG A 5 -33.84 -8.50 20.29
C ARG A 5 -33.30 -9.91 20.53
N LEU A 6 -32.80 -10.54 19.47
CA LEU A 6 -32.22 -11.88 19.55
C LEU A 6 -31.02 -11.85 20.51
N SER A 7 -30.84 -12.96 21.22
CA SER A 7 -29.65 -13.23 22.02
C SER A 7 -28.43 -13.47 21.13
N ASP A 8 -27.22 -13.31 21.68
CA ASP A 8 -25.97 -13.55 20.96
C ASP A 8 -25.90 -15.00 20.44
N GLU A 9 -26.43 -15.97 21.19
CA GLU A 9 -26.51 -17.38 20.77
C GLU A 9 -27.43 -17.59 19.55
N GLU A 10 -28.62 -16.97 19.55
CA GLU A 10 -29.56 -17.04 18.43
C GLU A 10 -28.99 -16.39 17.16
N ILE A 11 -28.25 -15.28 17.33
CA ILE A 11 -27.58 -14.58 16.23
C ILE A 11 -26.48 -15.47 15.62
N LEU A 12 -25.64 -16.09 16.46
CA LEU A 12 -24.57 -16.99 16.01
C LEU A 12 -25.12 -18.25 15.31
N SER A 13 -26.20 -18.84 15.82
CA SER A 13 -26.89 -19.94 15.14
C SER A 13 -27.39 -19.51 13.76
N GLY A 14 -28.03 -18.33 13.69
CA GLY A 14 -28.52 -17.77 12.43
C GLY A 14 -27.44 -17.51 11.40
N PHE A 15 -26.23 -17.12 11.83
CA PHE A 15 -25.08 -16.96 10.92
C PHE A 15 -24.64 -18.29 10.29
N ARG A 16 -24.55 -19.37 11.09
CA ARG A 16 -24.18 -20.71 10.62
C ARG A 16 -25.22 -21.32 9.69
N GLU A 17 -26.50 -21.11 10.00
CA GLU A 17 -27.62 -21.57 9.18
C GLU A 17 -27.76 -20.79 7.86
N GLY A 18 -27.03 -19.69 7.71
CA GLY A 18 -27.11 -18.84 6.52
C GLY A 18 -28.42 -18.04 6.46
N ASP A 19 -29.03 -17.72 7.60
CA ASP A 19 -30.27 -16.95 7.65
C ASP A 19 -30.02 -15.54 7.08
N ALA A 20 -30.60 -15.29 5.90
CA ALA A 20 -30.42 -14.05 5.17
C ALA A 20 -30.92 -12.81 5.94
N TYR A 21 -31.95 -12.96 6.78
CA TYR A 21 -32.44 -11.87 7.62
C TYR A 21 -31.45 -11.58 8.75
N ILE A 22 -30.95 -12.60 9.44
CA ILE A 22 -30.02 -12.44 10.56
C ILE A 22 -28.67 -11.88 10.06
N ILE A 23 -28.14 -12.38 8.95
CA ILE A 23 -26.91 -11.86 8.34
C ILE A 23 -27.08 -10.39 7.95
N ARG A 24 -28.20 -10.03 7.31
CA ARG A 24 -28.44 -8.64 6.88
C ARG A 24 -28.62 -7.69 8.06
N GLU A 25 -29.45 -8.07 9.03
CA GLU A 25 -29.82 -7.19 10.15
C GLU A 25 -28.71 -7.08 11.19
N TYR A 26 -28.06 -8.20 11.53
CA TYR A 26 -27.09 -8.26 12.61
C TYR A 26 -25.65 -8.14 12.10
N PHE A 27 -25.21 -8.98 11.16
CA PHE A 27 -23.83 -8.91 10.68
C PHE A 27 -23.57 -7.59 9.93
N TYR A 28 -24.30 -7.32 8.85
CA TYR A 28 -24.09 -6.08 8.09
C TYR A 28 -24.49 -4.84 8.91
N GLY A 29 -25.53 -4.93 9.75
CA GLY A 29 -25.90 -3.85 10.66
C GLY A 29 -24.80 -3.49 11.66
N TYR A 30 -24.11 -4.49 12.23
CA TYR A 30 -23.00 -4.26 13.16
C TYR A 30 -21.75 -3.74 12.43
N CYS A 31 -21.43 -4.31 11.26
CA CYS A 31 -20.36 -3.79 10.40
C CYS A 31 -20.63 -2.33 9.99
N GLN A 32 -21.89 -1.95 9.72
CA GLN A 32 -22.24 -0.59 9.34
C GLN A 32 -22.01 0.41 10.48
N VAL A 33 -22.33 0.01 11.72
CA VAL A 33 -21.98 0.78 12.92
C VAL A 33 -20.46 0.93 13.03
N GLY A 34 -19.71 -0.16 12.89
CA GLY A 34 -18.24 -0.14 12.90
C GLY A 34 -17.67 0.77 11.80
N TYR A 35 -18.16 0.65 10.58
CA TYR A 35 -17.72 1.43 9.43
C TYR A 35 -17.90 2.92 9.67
N ASN A 36 -19.06 3.36 10.19
CA ASN A 36 -19.30 4.76 10.52
C ASN A 36 -18.31 5.30 11.58
N ILE A 37 -17.95 4.48 12.57
CA ILE A 37 -16.94 4.84 13.59
C ILE A 37 -15.56 4.99 12.95
N PHE A 38 -15.16 4.04 12.10
CA PHE A 38 -13.84 4.04 11.47
C PHE A 38 -13.72 5.10 10.37
N ASP A 39 -14.80 5.41 9.65
CA ASP A 39 -14.84 6.46 8.64
C ASP A 39 -14.58 7.85 9.24
N GLN A 40 -15.12 8.15 10.43
CA GLN A 40 -14.81 9.41 11.11
C GLN A 40 -13.32 9.58 11.41
N ARG A 41 -12.63 8.46 11.68
CA ARG A 41 -11.20 8.47 12.03
C ARG A 41 -10.29 8.43 10.80
N TYR A 42 -10.66 7.64 9.79
CA TYR A 42 -9.79 7.29 8.67
C TYR A 42 -10.28 7.80 7.32
N GLN A 43 -11.41 8.50 7.25
CA GLN A 43 -12.00 9.04 6.02
C GLN A 43 -12.08 7.97 4.93
N LEU A 44 -12.74 6.85 5.24
CA LEU A 44 -12.82 5.67 4.37
C LEU A 44 -13.61 5.97 3.10
N ARG A 45 -14.70 6.75 3.21
CA ARG A 45 -15.55 7.16 2.08
C ARG A 45 -14.83 8.01 1.04
N GLU A 46 -13.72 8.65 1.42
CA GLU A 46 -12.91 9.49 0.54
C GLU A 46 -11.83 8.68 -0.20
N LYS A 47 -11.73 7.37 0.08
CA LYS A 47 -10.68 6.48 -0.43
C LYS A 47 -11.27 5.47 -1.40
N GLU A 48 -10.65 5.31 -2.56
CA GLU A 48 -11.06 4.31 -3.53
C GLU A 48 -10.94 2.89 -2.95
N ASN A 49 -11.89 2.03 -3.29
CA ASN A 49 -11.95 0.61 -2.90
C ASN A 49 -12.05 0.33 -1.38
N LEU A 50 -12.34 1.35 -0.56
CA LEU A 50 -12.59 1.21 0.89
C LEU A 50 -14.05 1.45 1.27
N ASP A 51 -14.98 1.25 0.35
CA ASP A 51 -16.41 1.41 0.64
C ASP A 51 -16.93 0.31 1.60
N PHE A 52 -18.06 0.62 2.24
CA PHE A 52 -18.67 -0.25 3.25
C PHE A 52 -18.93 -1.67 2.74
N MET A 53 -19.48 -1.82 1.53
CA MET A 53 -19.89 -3.13 1.04
C MET A 53 -18.66 -4.00 0.76
N SER A 54 -17.62 -3.43 0.15
CA SER A 54 -16.37 -4.15 -0.11
C SER A 54 -15.74 -4.69 1.17
N LEU A 55 -15.58 -3.84 2.19
CA LEU A 55 -14.95 -4.25 3.46
C LEU A 55 -15.84 -5.23 4.25
N ALA A 56 -17.14 -4.96 4.35
CA ALA A 56 -18.06 -5.83 5.09
C ALA A 56 -18.20 -7.20 4.42
N HIS A 57 -18.20 -7.24 3.09
CA HIS A 57 -18.28 -8.48 2.33
C HIS A 57 -16.99 -9.30 2.45
N GLN A 58 -15.82 -8.67 2.42
CA GLN A 58 -14.54 -9.35 2.68
C GLN A 58 -14.52 -10.00 4.07
N TYR A 59 -15.03 -9.29 5.09
CA TYR A 59 -15.14 -9.85 6.43
C TYR A 59 -16.13 -11.01 6.50
N ALA A 60 -17.26 -10.92 5.78
CA ALA A 60 -18.24 -11.99 5.70
C ALA A 60 -17.63 -13.27 5.10
N LEU A 61 -16.89 -13.15 3.98
CA LEU A 61 -16.24 -14.28 3.33
C LEU A 61 -15.25 -14.98 4.28
N TYR A 62 -14.41 -14.22 4.98
CA TYR A 62 -13.50 -14.77 5.98
C TYR A 62 -14.24 -15.56 7.07
N LEU A 63 -15.32 -15.00 7.62
CA LEU A 63 -16.09 -15.69 8.66
C LEU A 63 -16.81 -16.92 8.13
N MET A 64 -17.35 -16.87 6.90
CA MET A 64 -17.98 -18.01 6.26
C MET A 64 -16.99 -19.15 6.00
N GLU A 65 -15.78 -18.85 5.53
CA GLU A 65 -14.71 -19.85 5.34
C GLU A 65 -14.31 -20.54 6.65
N HIS A 66 -14.49 -19.86 7.78
CA HIS A 66 -14.17 -20.37 9.11
C HIS A 66 -15.41 -20.81 9.90
N ASP A 67 -16.55 -21.00 9.23
CA ASP A 67 -17.80 -21.47 9.83
C ASP A 67 -18.26 -20.60 11.04
N TRP A 68 -18.00 -19.30 10.95
CA TRP A 68 -18.30 -18.27 11.96
C TRP A 68 -17.67 -18.47 13.34
N LYS A 69 -16.85 -19.52 13.54
CA LYS A 69 -16.15 -19.85 14.79
C LYS A 69 -15.37 -18.69 15.42
N PRO A 70 -14.70 -17.79 14.67
CA PRO A 70 -13.99 -16.66 15.28
C PRO A 70 -14.88 -15.74 16.13
N LEU A 71 -16.20 -15.77 15.93
CA LEU A 71 -17.15 -15.00 16.73
C LEU A 71 -17.58 -15.71 18.01
N GLU A 72 -17.23 -16.98 18.23
CA GLU A 72 -17.62 -17.74 19.42
C GLU A 72 -16.58 -17.65 20.55
N ASP A 73 -15.32 -17.40 20.20
CA ASP A 73 -14.21 -17.32 21.16
C ASP A 73 -14.16 -15.98 21.91
N HIS A 74 -15.25 -15.20 21.90
CA HIS A 74 -15.27 -13.90 22.56
C HIS A 74 -15.41 -14.04 24.08
N SER A 75 -14.74 -13.15 24.81
CA SER A 75 -14.90 -13.09 26.26
C SER A 75 -16.38 -12.86 26.62
N PRO A 76 -16.93 -13.53 27.65
CA PRO A 76 -18.32 -13.33 28.07
C PRO A 76 -18.60 -11.90 28.58
N ASN A 77 -17.55 -11.11 28.87
CA ASN A 77 -17.67 -9.71 29.28
C ASN A 77 -17.80 -8.73 28.10
N VAL A 78 -17.74 -9.23 26.85
CA VAL A 78 -17.81 -8.43 25.63
C VAL A 78 -19.01 -8.89 24.82
N SER A 79 -19.91 -7.97 24.46
CA SER A 79 -21.07 -8.32 23.62
C SER A 79 -20.63 -8.78 22.23
N LEU A 80 -21.40 -9.69 21.61
CA LEU A 80 -21.14 -10.14 20.24
C LEU A 80 -20.99 -8.97 19.27
N LYS A 81 -21.82 -7.93 19.41
CA LYS A 81 -21.72 -6.69 18.62
C LYS A 81 -20.34 -6.05 18.73
N THR A 82 -19.85 -5.88 19.95
CA THR A 82 -18.54 -5.28 20.21
C THR A 82 -17.41 -6.16 19.67
N TRP A 83 -17.51 -7.48 19.86
CA TRP A 83 -16.52 -8.42 19.35
C TRP A 83 -16.46 -8.42 17.82
N LEU A 84 -17.61 -8.45 17.15
CA LEU A 84 -17.71 -8.43 15.70
C LEU A 84 -17.14 -7.14 15.12
N ILE A 85 -17.46 -5.97 15.71
CA ILE A 85 -16.90 -4.68 15.30
C ILE A 85 -15.38 -4.66 15.49
N ASN A 86 -14.87 -5.26 16.58
CA ASN A 86 -13.42 -5.38 16.78
C ASN A 86 -12.76 -6.28 15.75
N GLY A 87 -13.38 -7.38 15.34
CA GLY A 87 -12.89 -8.19 14.22
C GLY A 87 -12.91 -7.42 12.90
N PHE A 88 -14.00 -6.70 12.61
CA PHE A 88 -14.14 -5.86 11.42
C PHE A 88 -13.08 -4.76 11.35
N ARG A 89 -12.66 -4.21 12.49
CA ARG A 89 -11.54 -3.25 12.59
C ARG A 89 -10.28 -3.77 11.90
N TYR A 90 -9.95 -5.05 12.04
CA TYR A 90 -8.73 -5.60 11.44
C TYR A 90 -8.82 -5.64 9.91
N VAL A 91 -10.00 -5.92 9.36
CA VAL A 91 -10.24 -5.84 7.90
C VAL A 91 -10.06 -4.40 7.40
N VAL A 92 -10.61 -3.42 8.13
CA VAL A 92 -10.43 -2.00 7.81
C VAL A 92 -8.96 -1.57 7.90
N LEU A 93 -8.23 -2.01 8.94
CA LEU A 93 -6.82 -1.67 9.12
C LEU A 93 -5.93 -2.33 8.07
N ASP A 94 -6.23 -3.57 7.67
CA ASP A 94 -5.51 -4.27 6.61
C ASP A 94 -5.79 -3.61 5.25
N ALA A 95 -7.05 -3.29 4.96
CA ALA A 95 -7.41 -2.56 3.75
C ALA A 95 -6.78 -1.16 3.71
N LEU A 96 -6.71 -0.44 4.84
CA LEU A 96 -5.97 0.82 4.94
C LEU A 96 -4.46 0.64 4.79
N LYS A 97 -3.90 -0.50 5.19
CA LYS A 97 -2.49 -0.83 4.96
C LYS A 97 -2.22 -1.06 3.47
N TRP A 98 -3.10 -1.77 2.77
CA TRP A 98 -3.03 -1.93 1.32
C TRP A 98 -3.26 -0.62 0.58
N TYR A 99 -4.28 0.14 0.97
CA TYR A 99 -4.52 1.48 0.44
C TYR A 99 -3.31 2.39 0.66
N ARG A 100 -2.68 2.36 1.84
CA ARG A 100 -1.42 3.09 2.06
C ARG A 100 -0.26 2.54 1.26
N LYS A 101 -0.22 1.26 0.92
CA LYS A 101 0.83 0.68 0.08
C LYS A 101 0.63 1.02 -1.41
N GLU A 102 -0.62 1.18 -1.82
CA GLU A 102 -1.04 1.49 -3.19
C GLU A 102 -1.09 2.99 -3.47
N TYR A 103 -1.43 3.80 -2.45
CA TYR A 103 -1.67 5.25 -2.55
C TYR A 103 -0.90 6.10 -1.50
N GLY A 104 0.01 5.55 -0.67
CA GLY A 104 0.76 6.28 0.38
C GLY A 104 2.18 5.75 0.67
N SER A 105 2.92 6.42 1.55
CA SER A 105 4.28 6.03 1.98
C SER A 105 4.25 4.93 3.05
N ILE A 106 5.13 3.94 2.93
CA ILE A 106 5.28 2.79 3.85
C ILE A 106 5.74 3.26 5.24
N THR A 107 5.09 2.78 6.30
CA THR A 107 5.52 3.02 7.68
C THR A 107 6.65 2.05 8.09
N PHE A 108 7.50 2.43 9.05
CA PHE A 108 8.60 1.59 9.56
C PHE A 108 8.12 0.30 10.23
N GLU A 109 6.94 0.31 10.87
CA GLU A 109 6.35 -0.91 11.43
C GLU A 109 5.87 -1.86 10.32
N ASP A 110 5.32 -1.33 9.23
CA ASP A 110 4.95 -2.12 8.04
C ASP A 110 6.18 -2.65 7.30
N TYR A 111 7.26 -1.87 7.27
CA TYR A 111 8.58 -2.31 6.84
C TYR A 111 9.09 -3.46 7.72
N LEU A 112 9.01 -3.32 9.05
CA LEU A 112 9.42 -4.36 10.00
C LEU A 112 8.59 -5.66 9.91
N MET A 113 7.29 -5.55 9.62
CA MET A 113 6.40 -6.71 9.48
C MET A 113 6.49 -7.38 8.11
N SER A 114 7.12 -6.76 7.12
CA SER A 114 7.36 -7.36 5.80
C SER A 114 8.54 -8.34 5.77
N PHE A 115 9.30 -8.47 6.87
CA PHE A 115 10.55 -9.23 6.97
C PHE A 115 10.41 -10.76 7.13
N ASP A 116 9.23 -11.35 6.96
CA ASP A 116 9.08 -12.80 7.16
C ASP A 116 9.35 -13.66 5.90
N VAL A 117 9.71 -13.08 4.74
CA VAL A 117 10.03 -13.90 3.56
C VAL A 117 11.14 -13.25 2.70
N THR A 118 12.23 -14.01 2.49
CA THR A 118 13.44 -13.79 1.66
C THR A 118 14.72 -13.30 2.40
N SER A 119 15.82 -14.05 2.20
CA SER A 119 17.14 -13.86 2.83
C SER A 119 17.76 -12.49 2.57
N ASP A 120 17.44 -11.88 1.43
CA ASP A 120 18.13 -10.69 0.96
C ASP A 120 17.61 -9.42 1.63
N LEU A 121 16.31 -9.35 1.95
CA LEU A 121 15.72 -8.24 2.70
C LEU A 121 16.12 -8.27 4.18
N ARG A 122 16.17 -9.46 4.79
CA ARG A 122 16.68 -9.63 6.16
C ARG A 122 18.16 -9.24 6.27
N LEU A 123 18.96 -9.58 5.25
CA LEU A 123 20.36 -9.16 5.18
C LEU A 123 20.51 -7.65 5.05
N GLN A 124 19.65 -6.98 4.27
CA GLN A 124 19.62 -5.52 4.16
C GLN A 124 19.26 -4.87 5.50
N PHE A 125 18.22 -5.36 6.18
CA PHE A 125 17.84 -4.87 7.51
C PHE A 125 18.94 -5.04 8.54
N ASN A 126 19.59 -6.20 8.56
CA ASN A 126 20.69 -6.46 9.49
C ASN A 126 21.84 -5.48 9.25
N LYS A 127 22.21 -5.21 7.99
CA LYS A 127 23.23 -4.22 7.64
C LYS A 127 22.86 -2.80 8.08
N MET A 128 21.58 -2.42 7.97
CA MET A 128 21.12 -1.10 8.42
C MET A 128 21.14 -0.97 9.96
N VAL A 129 20.78 -2.04 10.67
CA VAL A 129 20.86 -2.07 12.14
C VAL A 129 22.32 -2.09 12.62
N GLU A 130 23.21 -2.82 11.94
CA GLU A 130 24.65 -2.78 12.17
C GLU A 130 25.23 -1.37 11.96
N ASP A 131 24.80 -0.67 10.90
CA ASP A 131 25.20 0.71 10.62
C ASP A 131 24.76 1.68 11.74
N VAL A 132 23.55 1.52 12.27
CA VAL A 132 23.11 2.24 13.47
C VAL A 132 24.02 1.90 14.66
N CYS A 133 24.35 0.63 14.87
CA CYS A 133 25.19 0.19 15.99
C CYS A 133 26.62 0.73 15.94
N ASP A 134 27.13 1.05 14.75
CA ASP A 134 28.50 1.52 14.57
C ASP A 134 28.62 3.06 14.57
N HIS A 135 27.55 3.78 14.22
CA HIS A 135 27.59 5.24 14.09
C HIS A 135 26.74 6.00 15.13
N ALA A 136 25.80 5.33 15.80
CA ALA A 136 25.02 5.96 16.87
C ALA A 136 25.74 5.92 18.22
N PRO A 137 25.55 6.93 19.09
CA PRO A 137 26.17 6.97 20.41
C PRO A 137 25.44 6.03 21.39
N LEU A 138 25.68 4.72 21.26
CA LEU A 138 25.08 3.67 22.08
C LEU A 138 26.02 3.22 23.20
N ASP A 139 25.48 2.98 24.39
CA ASP A 139 26.21 2.27 25.44
C ASP A 139 26.23 0.74 25.19
N ARG A 140 27.07 0.02 25.96
CA ARG A 140 27.24 -1.43 25.78
C ARG A 140 25.96 -2.23 26.04
N GLN A 141 25.10 -1.80 26.95
CA GLN A 141 23.82 -2.46 27.22
C GLN A 141 22.81 -2.17 26.12
N GLU A 142 22.78 -0.95 25.61
CA GLU A 142 21.89 -0.51 24.54
C GLU A 142 22.20 -1.22 23.22
N ARG A 143 23.49 -1.33 22.86
CA ARG A 143 23.93 -2.13 21.70
C ARG A 143 23.51 -3.59 21.82
N LEU A 144 23.66 -4.18 23.01
CA LEU A 144 23.28 -5.57 23.25
C LEU A 144 21.76 -5.77 23.14
N ILE A 145 20.95 -4.83 23.63
CA ILE A 145 19.49 -4.88 23.49
C ILE A 145 19.08 -4.81 22.01
N ILE A 146 19.70 -3.94 21.22
CA ILE A 146 19.43 -3.81 19.78
C ILE A 146 19.81 -5.09 19.04
N ASP A 147 21.01 -5.63 19.28
CA ASP A 147 21.51 -6.85 18.65
C ASP A 147 20.60 -8.04 18.95
N MET A 148 20.27 -8.25 20.23
CA MET A 148 19.41 -9.36 20.65
C MET A 148 17.97 -9.24 20.10
N LEU A 149 17.38 -8.04 20.09
CA LEU A 149 16.01 -7.84 19.58
C LEU A 149 15.94 -7.87 18.06
N LEU A 150 16.79 -7.10 17.39
CA LEU A 150 16.63 -6.77 15.97
C LEU A 150 17.45 -7.66 15.05
N LEU A 151 18.64 -8.10 15.46
CA LEU A 151 19.51 -8.96 14.64
C LEU A 151 19.25 -10.45 14.93
N GLN A 152 19.15 -10.81 16.21
CA GLN A 152 19.05 -12.20 16.66
C GLN A 152 17.62 -12.68 16.94
N GLY A 153 16.64 -11.77 17.06
CA GLY A 153 15.21 -12.10 17.16
C GLY A 153 14.74 -12.62 18.53
N PHE A 154 15.50 -12.36 19.60
CA PHE A 154 15.08 -12.72 20.96
C PHE A 154 13.85 -11.92 21.41
N LYS A 155 13.01 -12.52 22.23
CA LYS A 155 11.86 -11.84 22.85
C LYS A 155 12.30 -11.09 24.11
N SER A 156 11.61 -10.00 24.46
CA SER A 156 11.94 -9.17 25.63
C SER A 156 12.02 -9.95 26.95
N LYS A 157 11.26 -11.04 27.11
CA LYS A 157 11.32 -11.92 28.29
C LYS A 157 12.64 -12.70 28.38
N GLU A 158 13.20 -13.11 27.25
CA GLU A 158 14.45 -13.88 27.16
C GLU A 158 15.66 -12.97 27.41
N ILE A 159 15.62 -11.76 26.85
CA ILE A 159 16.64 -10.72 27.07
C ILE A 159 16.66 -10.29 28.54
N ALA A 160 15.47 -10.09 29.14
CA ALA A 160 15.34 -9.73 30.53
C ALA A 160 16.00 -10.76 31.47
N ALA A 161 15.81 -12.06 31.19
CA ALA A 161 16.44 -13.14 31.95
C ALA A 161 17.97 -13.14 31.82
N GLN A 162 18.52 -12.85 30.63
CA GLN A 162 19.97 -12.80 30.42
C GLN A 162 20.63 -11.56 31.01
N MET A 163 19.94 -10.42 31.00
CA MET A 163 20.46 -9.14 31.50
C MET A 163 20.17 -8.89 32.98
N GLY A 164 19.48 -9.80 33.66
CA GLY A 164 19.09 -9.62 35.07
C GLY A 164 18.11 -8.47 35.28
N MET A 165 17.24 -8.21 34.30
CA MET A 165 16.28 -7.10 34.29
C MET A 165 14.83 -7.60 34.25
N THR A 166 13.86 -6.71 34.41
CA THR A 166 12.45 -7.03 34.16
C THR A 166 12.12 -6.88 32.67
N PRO A 167 11.17 -7.67 32.11
CA PRO A 167 10.74 -7.50 30.72
C PRO A 167 10.23 -6.09 30.40
N SER A 168 9.57 -5.43 31.37
CA SER A 168 9.12 -4.04 31.22
C SER A 168 10.27 -3.06 31.09
N ALA A 169 11.39 -3.27 31.82
CA ALA A 169 12.56 -2.42 31.72
C ALA A 169 13.26 -2.55 30.34
N ILE A 170 13.28 -3.76 29.77
CA ILE A 170 13.78 -4.00 28.40
C ILE A 170 12.89 -3.29 27.38
N SER A 171 11.56 -3.43 27.48
CA SER A 171 10.63 -2.75 26.56
C SER A 171 10.73 -1.23 26.63
N GLN A 172 10.88 -0.65 27.83
CA GLN A 172 11.06 0.80 27.99
C GLN A 172 12.40 1.29 27.43
N LYS A 173 13.49 0.55 27.66
CA LYS A 173 14.81 0.87 27.08
C LYS A 173 14.76 0.80 25.56
N TYR A 174 14.17 -0.25 24.98
CA TYR A 174 14.02 -0.38 23.54
C TYR A 174 13.16 0.74 22.95
N LYS A 175 12.03 1.09 23.58
CA LYS A 175 11.19 2.22 23.16
C LYS A 175 11.99 3.52 23.08
N LYS A 176 12.79 3.81 24.12
CA LYS A 176 13.65 5.00 24.15
C LYS A 176 14.71 4.97 23.05
N LEU A 177 15.39 3.84 22.84
CA LEU A 177 16.37 3.66 21.76
C LEU A 177 15.72 3.85 20.38
N LYS A 178 14.52 3.30 20.20
CA LYS A 178 13.75 3.41 18.97
C LYS A 178 13.46 4.88 18.65
N GLU A 179 12.88 5.61 19.59
CA GLU A 179 12.42 6.99 19.40
C GLU A 179 13.57 7.99 19.29
N GLN A 180 14.64 7.81 20.06
CA GLN A 180 15.71 8.82 20.19
C GLN A 180 16.90 8.57 19.28
N ILE A 181 17.11 7.31 18.85
CA ILE A 181 18.31 6.92 18.11
C ILE A 181 17.94 6.29 16.77
N ILE A 182 17.22 5.16 16.80
CA ILE A 182 16.97 4.35 15.61
C ILE A 182 16.16 5.17 14.60
N VAL A 183 14.95 5.63 14.96
CA VAL A 183 14.08 6.37 14.05
C VAL A 183 14.74 7.65 13.51
N PRO A 184 15.34 8.53 14.33
CA PRO A 184 16.03 9.71 13.82
C PRO A 184 17.21 9.38 12.90
N TYR A 185 17.99 8.35 13.21
CA TYR A 185 19.10 7.91 12.36
C TYR A 185 18.58 7.41 11.01
N PHE A 186 17.49 6.64 11.02
CA PHE A 186 16.86 6.14 9.80
C PHE A 186 16.30 7.26 8.93
N LYS A 187 15.55 8.20 9.53
CA LYS A 187 15.03 9.40 8.84
C LYS A 187 16.15 10.19 8.17
N LYS A 188 17.24 10.42 8.90
CA LYS A 188 18.37 11.23 8.43
C LYS A 188 19.16 10.57 7.31
N ASN A 189 19.39 9.26 7.40
CA ASN A 189 20.37 8.58 6.54
C ASN A 189 19.73 7.73 5.43
N PHE A 190 18.42 7.47 5.48
CA PHE A 190 17.74 6.56 4.55
C PHE A 190 16.43 7.11 3.95
N ASP A 191 16.12 8.40 4.13
CA ASP A 191 14.97 9.11 3.51
C ASP A 191 13.62 8.38 3.70
N MET A 192 13.31 8.08 4.96
CA MET A 192 12.11 7.35 5.38
C MET A 192 11.16 8.29 6.12
N ASP A 193 10.01 8.64 5.52
CA ASP A 193 8.95 9.44 6.15
C ASP A 193 8.20 8.63 7.23
N LEU A 194 8.82 8.54 8.40
CA LEU A 194 8.31 7.91 9.60
C LEU A 194 7.34 8.87 10.33
N GLU A 195 6.14 9.11 9.79
CA GLU A 195 5.05 9.68 10.61
C GLU A 195 4.31 8.56 11.34
N THR A 196 4.40 8.58 12.67
CA THR A 196 3.78 7.59 13.55
C THR A 196 2.41 8.06 14.03
N PRO A 197 1.33 7.29 13.84
CA PRO A 197 0.13 7.44 14.66
C PRO A 197 0.50 7.15 16.12
N GLU A 198 0.13 8.04 17.02
CA GLU A 198 0.28 7.84 18.47
C GLU A 198 -0.28 6.46 18.88
N ILE A 199 0.52 5.70 19.63
CA ILE A 199 0.04 4.54 20.38
C ILE A 199 -0.88 5.09 21.47
N MET A 200 -2.18 5.21 21.17
CA MET A 200 -3.20 5.42 22.17
C MET A 200 -3.50 4.09 22.86
N ASP A 201 -3.40 4.13 24.18
CA ASP A 201 -3.83 3.13 25.15
C ASP A 201 -5.14 2.43 24.73
N ASP A 202 -5.07 1.11 24.54
CA ASP A 202 -6.13 0.25 23.97
C ASP A 202 -7.46 0.32 24.75
N MET A 203 -7.47 0.93 25.94
CA MET A 203 -8.64 1.08 26.81
C MET A 203 -9.31 2.47 26.79
N ALA A 204 -8.69 3.50 26.22
CA ALA A 204 -9.18 4.88 26.33
C ALA A 204 -10.32 5.22 25.34
N ILE A 205 -10.40 4.52 24.21
CA ILE A 205 -11.40 4.81 23.17
C ILE A 205 -12.78 4.27 23.56
N LEU A 206 -12.83 3.10 24.22
CA LEU A 206 -14.09 2.45 24.61
C LEU A 206 -14.77 3.12 25.82
N HIS A 207 -14.02 3.82 26.68
CA HIS A 207 -14.61 4.52 27.82
C HIS A 207 -15.37 5.80 27.45
N ARG A 208 -15.11 6.40 26.27
CA ARG A 208 -15.68 7.70 25.91
C ARG A 208 -17.15 7.65 25.49
N GLU A 209 -17.66 6.47 25.12
CA GLU A 209 -19.06 6.29 24.68
C GLU A 209 -19.96 5.54 25.66
N ALA A 210 -19.42 4.99 26.76
CA ALA A 210 -20.23 4.51 27.87
C ALA A 210 -21.09 5.63 28.52
N THR A 211 -20.82 6.90 28.18
CA THR A 211 -21.49 8.10 28.71
C THR A 211 -22.39 8.85 27.74
N MET A 212 -22.47 8.49 26.45
CA MET A 212 -23.32 9.21 25.48
C MET A 212 -24.45 8.31 24.99
N GLY A 213 -25.43 8.11 25.87
CA GLY A 213 -26.68 7.46 25.52
C GLY A 213 -27.54 8.32 24.59
N GLY A 214 -28.07 7.68 23.55
CA GLY A 214 -29.36 8.02 22.96
C GLY A 214 -29.38 9.12 21.91
N ALA A 215 -29.19 8.76 20.64
CA ALA A 215 -29.83 9.47 19.54
C ALA A 215 -30.21 8.47 18.44
N LYS A 216 -31.52 8.34 18.20
CA LYS A 216 -32.10 7.55 17.09
C LYS A 216 -31.80 8.27 15.78
N MET A 217 -31.40 7.54 14.75
CA MET A 217 -31.37 8.04 13.38
C MET A 217 -32.25 7.18 12.48
N SER A 218 -33.17 7.87 11.81
CA SER A 218 -34.19 7.40 10.89
C SER A 218 -33.64 7.00 9.52
N ILE A 219 -34.20 5.93 8.97
CA ILE A 219 -33.89 5.34 7.65
C ILE A 219 -34.75 6.03 6.57
N PRO A 220 -34.22 6.42 5.40
CA PRO A 220 -35.04 6.69 4.22
C PRO A 220 -35.27 5.41 3.39
N PRO A 221 -36.46 5.18 2.81
CA PRO A 221 -36.75 3.96 2.08
C PRO A 221 -36.25 4.04 0.62
N MET A 222 -35.76 2.91 0.10
CA MET A 222 -35.61 2.68 -1.34
C MET A 222 -36.89 2.07 -1.91
N SER A 223 -37.41 2.65 -3.01
CA SER A 223 -38.51 2.06 -3.79
C SER A 223 -38.48 2.50 -5.26
N GLY A 224 -38.69 1.54 -6.17
CA GLY A 224 -39.10 1.72 -7.58
C GLY A 224 -38.13 1.04 -8.56
N SER A 225 -38.27 -0.25 -8.90
CA SER A 225 -39.21 -0.95 -9.81
C SER A 225 -38.92 -0.79 -11.31
N MET A 226 -38.77 -1.93 -11.99
CA MET A 226 -38.72 -2.10 -13.45
C MET A 226 -40.12 -1.95 -14.09
N ALA A 227 -40.20 -1.33 -15.27
CA ALA A 227 -41.00 -1.69 -16.45
C ALA A 227 -41.09 -0.51 -17.44
N ASP A 228 -41.28 -0.85 -18.73
CA ASP A 228 -41.52 -0.01 -19.92
C ASP A 228 -40.27 0.67 -20.52
N MET A 229 -39.88 0.53 -21.80
CA MET A 229 -40.62 0.30 -23.04
C MET A 229 -39.71 -0.37 -24.09
N ALA A 230 -40.28 -1.22 -24.94
CA ALA A 230 -39.68 -1.72 -26.18
C ALA A 230 -40.28 -0.99 -27.39
N THR A 231 -39.45 -0.51 -28.33
CA THR A 231 -39.66 -0.63 -29.81
C THR A 231 -38.42 -0.20 -30.62
N PRO A 232 -38.15 -0.76 -31.83
CA PRO A 232 -36.85 -0.70 -32.52
C PRO A 232 -36.87 0.04 -33.89
N MET A 233 -35.74 -0.04 -34.62
CA MET A 233 -35.43 0.37 -36.03
C MET A 233 -34.76 1.77 -36.16
N ALA A 234 -33.77 2.03 -37.02
CA ALA A 234 -33.23 1.35 -38.19
C ALA A 234 -31.74 1.72 -38.41
N CYS A 235 -31.03 0.85 -39.14
CA CYS A 235 -29.75 1.07 -39.80
C CYS A 235 -29.97 1.71 -41.18
N GLU A 236 -29.13 2.67 -41.59
CA GLU A 236 -28.85 2.99 -43.00
C GLU A 236 -27.58 3.86 -43.15
N ASP A 237 -26.82 3.54 -44.20
CA ASP A 237 -25.43 3.92 -44.53
C ASP A 237 -25.25 5.34 -45.14
N MET A 238 -24.02 5.88 -45.04
CA MET A 238 -23.14 6.30 -46.17
C MET A 238 -22.18 7.48 -45.83
N ASP A 239 -20.89 7.14 -45.84
CA ASP A 239 -19.75 7.77 -46.54
C ASP A 239 -19.57 9.30 -46.61
N PHE A 240 -18.37 9.80 -46.26
CA PHE A 240 -17.42 10.46 -47.18
C PHE A 240 -16.09 10.92 -46.49
N ILE A 241 -14.98 10.26 -46.84
CA ILE A 241 -13.59 10.73 -47.15
C ILE A 241 -12.95 11.80 -46.21
N SER A 242 -11.80 11.52 -45.55
CA SER A 242 -10.47 11.71 -46.17
C SER A 242 -9.32 11.11 -45.36
N GLU A 243 -8.39 10.48 -46.09
CA GLU A 243 -7.02 10.18 -45.66
C GLU A 243 -6.26 11.46 -45.31
N GLU A 244 -6.01 11.66 -44.02
CA GLU A 244 -4.70 12.07 -43.57
C GLU A 244 -4.26 10.97 -42.60
N VAL A 245 -3.47 10.02 -43.09
CA VAL A 245 -2.62 9.23 -42.19
C VAL A 245 -1.55 10.20 -41.70
N MET A 246 -1.94 11.07 -40.75
CA MET A 246 -1.00 11.65 -39.83
C MET A 246 -0.27 10.46 -39.24
N GLU A 247 1.03 10.38 -39.48
CA GLU A 247 1.91 9.42 -38.83
C GLU A 247 1.76 9.69 -37.33
N GLN A 248 0.82 8.99 -36.69
CA GLN A 248 0.56 9.11 -35.27
C GLN A 248 1.84 8.64 -34.61
N LYS A 249 2.68 9.59 -34.19
CA LYS A 249 3.84 9.32 -33.36
C LYS A 249 3.34 8.42 -32.24
N ARG A 250 3.85 7.20 -32.19
CA ARG A 250 3.51 6.25 -31.13
C ARG A 250 3.86 6.94 -29.81
N THR A 251 2.88 7.06 -28.93
CA THR A 251 3.09 7.50 -27.56
C THR A 251 2.91 6.30 -26.64
N THR A 252 3.57 6.32 -25.49
CA THR A 252 3.34 5.27 -24.50
C THR A 252 1.95 5.43 -23.90
N PRO A 253 1.24 4.32 -23.60
CA PRO A 253 0.02 4.40 -22.81
C PRO A 253 0.33 4.96 -21.42
N GLU A 254 -0.68 5.52 -20.76
CA GLU A 254 -0.55 6.06 -19.40
C GLU A 254 -0.11 4.99 -18.39
N PHE A 255 -0.57 3.74 -18.60
CA PHE A 255 -0.18 2.58 -17.81
C PHE A 255 0.31 1.46 -18.73
N ILE A 256 1.58 1.10 -18.63
CA ILE A 256 2.14 -0.07 -19.31
C ILE A 256 2.01 -1.27 -18.37
N THR A 257 1.10 -2.20 -18.71
CA THR A 257 0.78 -3.38 -17.88
C THR A 257 1.46 -4.66 -18.34
N GLU A 258 1.90 -4.68 -19.61
CA GLU A 258 2.53 -5.80 -20.29
C GLU A 258 3.55 -5.28 -21.32
N LEU A 259 4.47 -6.14 -21.75
CA LEU A 259 5.50 -5.85 -22.74
C LEU A 259 5.57 -6.99 -23.75
N GLU A 260 5.69 -6.65 -25.02
CA GLU A 260 6.12 -7.60 -26.05
C GLU A 260 7.59 -8.01 -25.82
N PRO A 261 8.05 -9.17 -26.35
CA PRO A 261 9.40 -9.70 -26.07
C PRO A 261 10.57 -8.77 -26.45
N ASN A 262 10.34 -7.81 -27.34
CA ASN A 262 11.34 -6.82 -27.78
C ASN A 262 11.11 -5.43 -27.16
N GLU A 263 10.12 -5.27 -26.29
CA GLU A 263 9.81 -4.02 -25.63
C GLU A 263 10.54 -3.90 -24.29
N ILE A 264 11.07 -2.70 -24.04
CA ILE A 264 11.83 -2.37 -22.84
C ILE A 264 11.10 -1.25 -22.10
N PHE A 265 10.74 -1.51 -20.86
CA PHE A 265 10.12 -0.53 -19.98
C PHE A 265 11.18 0.42 -19.41
N VAL A 266 11.17 1.69 -19.81
CA VAL A 266 12.14 2.69 -19.36
C VAL A 266 11.54 3.50 -18.20
N PHE A 267 12.26 3.53 -17.08
CA PHE A 267 11.74 4.06 -15.82
C PHE A 267 12.76 4.91 -15.06
N GLY A 268 12.25 5.84 -14.25
CA GLY A 268 13.06 6.64 -13.33
C GLY A 268 13.50 5.82 -12.12
N SER A 269 14.79 5.83 -11.82
CA SER A 269 15.42 5.08 -10.71
C SER A 269 16.25 6.00 -9.80
N ASN A 270 16.93 5.42 -8.82
CA ASN A 270 18.03 6.05 -8.08
C ASN A 270 19.33 5.28 -8.34
N LEU A 271 20.48 5.92 -8.09
CA LEU A 271 21.79 5.31 -8.35
C LEU A 271 22.02 3.98 -7.63
N LYS A 272 21.39 3.80 -6.46
CA LYS A 272 21.49 2.57 -5.66
C LYS A 272 20.57 1.45 -6.16
N GLY A 273 19.71 1.68 -7.16
CA GLY A 273 18.76 0.71 -7.68
C GLY A 273 17.69 0.28 -6.69
N MET A 274 17.32 1.16 -5.75
CA MET A 274 16.26 0.88 -4.78
C MET A 274 14.90 1.09 -5.44
N HIS A 275 14.38 0.05 -6.08
CA HIS A 275 13.14 0.04 -6.87
C HIS A 275 11.90 -0.21 -5.99
N GLY A 276 11.74 0.59 -4.93
CA GLY A 276 10.73 0.37 -3.88
C GLY A 276 9.36 1.01 -4.13
N GLY A 277 9.21 1.88 -5.12
CA GLY A 277 7.94 2.56 -5.41
C GLY A 277 7.78 3.01 -6.86
N GLY A 278 6.55 3.41 -7.22
CA GLY A 278 6.21 3.96 -8.53
C GLY A 278 6.56 3.06 -9.71
N ALA A 279 6.95 3.68 -10.83
CA ALA A 279 7.37 2.97 -12.05
C ALA A 279 8.54 2.00 -11.81
N ALA A 280 9.48 2.35 -10.92
CA ALA A 280 10.60 1.47 -10.58
C ALA A 280 10.13 0.16 -9.93
N TYR A 281 9.15 0.22 -9.03
CA TYR A 281 8.57 -0.97 -8.43
C TYR A 281 7.83 -1.85 -9.46
N ILE A 282 7.13 -1.23 -10.41
CA ILE A 282 6.48 -1.96 -11.52
C ILE A 282 7.55 -2.67 -12.37
N ALA A 283 8.62 -1.96 -12.76
CA ALA A 283 9.73 -2.51 -13.51
C ALA A 283 10.35 -3.73 -12.81
N TYR A 284 10.58 -3.64 -11.50
CA TYR A 284 11.10 -4.72 -10.67
C TYR A 284 10.13 -5.92 -10.59
N ARG A 285 8.84 -5.67 -10.32
CA ARG A 285 7.86 -6.72 -10.07
C ARG A 285 7.39 -7.45 -11.31
N LYS A 286 7.35 -6.77 -12.46
CA LYS A 286 6.71 -7.27 -13.68
C LYS A 286 7.68 -7.44 -14.85
N PHE A 287 8.69 -6.57 -14.96
CA PHE A 287 9.50 -6.44 -16.18
C PHE A 287 10.98 -6.78 -15.96
N GLY A 288 11.31 -7.39 -14.82
CA GLY A 288 12.62 -7.97 -14.57
C GLY A 288 13.72 -6.97 -14.23
N ALA A 289 13.39 -5.74 -13.81
CA ALA A 289 14.39 -4.89 -13.19
C ALA A 289 14.96 -5.56 -11.93
N ILE A 290 16.22 -5.29 -11.62
CA ILE A 290 17.01 -5.91 -10.57
C ILE A 290 17.17 -4.92 -9.41
N MET A 291 16.80 -5.34 -8.20
CA MET A 291 17.03 -4.54 -7.01
C MET A 291 18.54 -4.33 -6.81
N GLY A 292 18.98 -3.10 -6.60
CA GLY A 292 20.39 -2.74 -6.48
C GLY A 292 21.05 -2.24 -7.77
N GLN A 293 20.37 -2.33 -8.93
CA GLN A 293 20.87 -1.83 -10.21
C GLN A 293 20.10 -0.58 -10.67
N GLY A 294 20.67 0.60 -10.43
CA GLY A 294 20.02 1.88 -10.70
C GLY A 294 20.09 2.37 -12.14
N VAL A 295 20.97 1.80 -12.96
CA VAL A 295 21.34 2.34 -14.28
C VAL A 295 21.32 1.24 -15.32
N GLY A 296 20.84 1.59 -16.52
CA GLY A 296 21.00 0.76 -17.71
C GLY A 296 19.99 -0.37 -17.84
N LEU A 297 20.23 -1.24 -18.81
CA LEU A 297 19.37 -2.38 -19.15
C LEU A 297 19.44 -3.48 -18.06
N GLN A 298 18.27 -3.98 -17.69
CA GLN A 298 18.06 -5.04 -16.69
C GLN A 298 16.74 -5.76 -16.94
N GLY A 299 16.79 -7.05 -17.27
CA GLY A 299 15.60 -7.78 -17.73
C GLY A 299 15.01 -7.14 -18.99
N GLN A 300 13.69 -6.91 -18.99
CA GLN A 300 12.98 -6.12 -20.01
C GLN A 300 12.75 -4.68 -19.53
N SER A 301 13.70 -4.11 -18.78
CA SER A 301 13.60 -2.75 -18.22
C SER A 301 14.91 -1.97 -18.39
N TYR A 302 14.83 -0.64 -18.46
CA TYR A 302 15.99 0.25 -18.49
C TYR A 302 15.85 1.35 -17.42
N GLY A 303 16.83 1.44 -16.52
CA GLY A 303 16.83 2.42 -15.42
C GLY A 303 17.56 3.72 -15.77
N ILE A 304 16.90 4.86 -15.54
CA ILE A 304 17.50 6.20 -15.65
C ILE A 304 17.48 6.86 -14.25
N PRO A 305 18.64 7.12 -13.61
CA PRO A 305 18.69 7.78 -12.31
C PRO A 305 18.14 9.20 -12.30
N THR A 306 17.19 9.49 -11.41
CA THR A 306 16.56 10.80 -11.25
C THR A 306 16.62 11.37 -9.83
N MET A 307 17.32 10.73 -8.89
CA MET A 307 17.27 11.08 -7.45
C MET A 307 18.61 11.59 -6.88
N GLN A 308 19.59 11.89 -7.74
CA GLN A 308 20.95 12.29 -7.33
C GLN A 308 21.18 13.81 -7.34
N GLY A 309 20.15 14.61 -7.59
CA GLY A 309 20.24 16.07 -7.66
C GLY A 309 19.20 16.68 -8.59
N GLY A 310 19.49 17.86 -9.13
CA GLY A 310 18.62 18.55 -10.09
C GLY A 310 18.74 18.00 -11.52
N ILE A 311 17.97 18.58 -12.43
CA ILE A 311 17.84 18.21 -13.86
C ILE A 311 19.20 17.98 -14.54
N GLU A 312 20.21 18.81 -14.27
CA GLU A 312 21.54 18.69 -14.87
C GLU A 312 22.26 17.38 -14.51
N THR A 313 21.92 16.75 -13.38
CA THR A 313 22.48 15.45 -12.97
C THR A 313 21.80 14.27 -13.66
N ILE A 314 20.66 14.49 -14.31
CA ILE A 314 19.85 13.48 -15.02
C ILE A 314 20.27 13.44 -16.50
N ARG A 315 20.55 14.61 -17.09
CA ARG A 315 20.90 14.77 -18.51
C ARG A 315 21.93 13.75 -19.04
N PRO A 316 23.06 13.46 -18.35
CA PRO A 316 24.03 12.48 -18.85
C PRO A 316 23.45 11.08 -19.01
N TYR A 317 22.55 10.65 -18.12
CA TYR A 317 21.91 9.33 -18.20
C TYR A 317 20.85 9.26 -19.28
N VAL A 318 20.17 10.38 -19.58
CA VAL A 318 19.25 10.47 -20.72
C VAL A 318 20.02 10.41 -22.04
N ASP A 319 21.12 11.16 -22.15
CA ASP A 319 21.99 11.09 -23.34
C ASP A 319 22.56 9.68 -23.54
N GLU A 320 22.99 9.00 -22.45
CA GLU A 320 23.44 7.60 -22.49
C GLU A 320 22.33 6.65 -22.94
N PHE A 321 21.11 6.80 -22.40
CA PHE A 321 19.94 6.03 -22.82
C PHE A 321 19.63 6.20 -24.31
N ILE A 322 19.62 7.44 -24.81
CA ILE A 322 19.33 7.72 -26.23
C ILE A 322 20.41 7.09 -27.12
N GLN A 323 21.67 7.12 -26.70
CA GLN A 323 22.75 6.49 -27.43
C GLN A 323 22.60 4.96 -27.42
N PHE A 324 22.28 4.37 -26.26
CA PHE A 324 22.01 2.94 -26.13
C PHE A 324 20.87 2.50 -27.05
N ALA A 325 19.76 3.24 -27.09
CA ALA A 325 18.62 2.91 -27.93
C ALA A 325 18.99 2.86 -29.43
N LYS A 326 19.83 3.80 -29.90
CA LYS A 326 20.34 3.81 -31.29
C LYS A 326 21.20 2.60 -31.62
N GLU A 327 21.95 2.09 -30.65
CA GLU A 327 22.81 0.90 -30.82
C GLU A 327 22.00 -0.40 -30.80
N HIS A 328 20.74 -0.35 -30.34
CA HIS A 328 19.84 -1.48 -30.21
C HIS A 328 18.53 -1.30 -30.98
N PRO A 329 18.55 -1.12 -32.31
CA PRO A 329 17.37 -0.79 -33.12
C PRO A 329 16.30 -1.90 -33.16
N THR A 330 16.63 -3.13 -32.74
CA THR A 330 15.68 -4.24 -32.66
C THR A 330 14.80 -4.20 -31.40
N LEU A 331 15.17 -3.41 -30.39
CA LEU A 331 14.41 -3.21 -29.17
C LEU A 331 13.55 -1.96 -29.30
N THR A 332 12.35 -1.97 -28.72
CA THR A 332 11.48 -0.79 -28.62
C THR A 332 11.44 -0.31 -27.18
N PHE A 333 11.82 0.94 -26.94
CA PHE A 333 11.94 1.51 -25.60
C PHE A 333 10.69 2.34 -25.29
N LEU A 334 9.87 1.85 -24.35
CA LEU A 334 8.67 2.53 -23.88
C LEU A 334 9.02 3.41 -22.68
N VAL A 335 9.11 4.72 -22.91
CA VAL A 335 9.51 5.71 -21.89
C VAL A 335 8.31 6.13 -21.05
N THR A 336 8.42 5.92 -19.73
CA THR A 336 7.44 6.46 -18.77
C THR A 336 7.70 7.95 -18.50
N ARG A 337 6.82 8.60 -17.72
CA ARG A 337 7.07 9.97 -17.23
C ARG A 337 8.22 9.98 -16.19
N ILE A 338 9.45 9.85 -16.68
CA ILE A 338 10.69 9.73 -15.91
C ILE A 338 10.80 10.89 -14.92
N GLY A 339 10.95 10.59 -13.64
CA GLY A 339 11.15 11.60 -12.59
C GLY A 339 9.90 12.37 -12.14
N CYS A 340 8.76 12.24 -12.84
CA CYS A 340 7.54 12.99 -12.51
C CYS A 340 6.65 12.39 -11.41
N GLY A 341 7.05 11.24 -10.86
CA GLY A 341 6.44 10.65 -9.69
C GLY A 341 7.22 11.00 -8.43
N ILE A 342 7.95 10.02 -7.89
CA ILE A 342 8.65 10.11 -6.59
C ILE A 342 9.73 11.21 -6.57
N ALA A 343 10.43 11.44 -7.68
CA ALA A 343 11.48 12.47 -7.73
C ALA A 343 10.91 13.91 -7.82
N GLY A 344 9.61 14.06 -8.11
CA GLY A 344 8.89 15.33 -7.98
C GLY A 344 9.12 16.36 -9.08
N PHE A 345 9.72 15.98 -10.22
CA PHE A 345 9.88 16.89 -11.36
C PHE A 345 8.58 17.05 -12.16
N THR A 346 8.40 18.19 -12.82
CA THR A 346 7.30 18.37 -13.77
C THR A 346 7.68 17.87 -15.17
N ASP A 347 6.70 17.64 -16.05
CA ASP A 347 6.98 17.27 -17.45
C ASP A 347 7.76 18.37 -18.16
N ASP A 348 7.48 19.65 -17.86
CA ASP A 348 8.18 20.81 -18.44
C ASP A 348 9.67 20.83 -18.05
N GLU A 349 10.02 20.22 -16.92
CA GLU A 349 11.41 20.11 -16.45
C GLU A 349 12.16 18.94 -17.10
N ILE A 350 11.49 17.81 -17.36
CA ILE A 350 12.15 16.58 -17.85
C ILE A 350 12.04 16.41 -19.36
N SER A 351 10.88 16.67 -19.96
CA SER A 351 10.66 16.47 -21.40
C SER A 351 11.74 17.13 -22.29
N PRO A 352 12.28 18.34 -21.98
CA PRO A 352 13.33 18.93 -22.81
C PRO A 352 14.64 18.12 -22.84
N LEU A 353 14.89 17.25 -21.86
CA LEU A 353 16.04 16.34 -21.89
C LEU A 353 15.89 15.27 -22.98
N PHE A 354 14.67 14.93 -23.35
CA PHE A 354 14.34 13.89 -24.32
C PHE A 354 14.12 14.43 -25.74
N GLU A 355 14.38 15.71 -26.01
CA GLU A 355 14.19 16.31 -27.35
C GLU A 355 14.86 15.50 -28.47
N LYS A 356 16.08 15.00 -28.22
CA LYS A 356 16.82 14.17 -29.19
C LYS A 356 16.20 12.79 -29.42
N ALA A 357 15.39 12.30 -28.49
CA ALA A 357 14.76 10.99 -28.58
C ALA A 357 13.67 10.94 -29.66
N HIS A 358 13.07 12.07 -30.03
CA HIS A 358 12.12 12.14 -31.16
C HIS A 358 12.71 11.73 -32.51
N TYR A 359 14.04 11.76 -32.65
CA TYR A 359 14.74 11.38 -33.88
C TYR A 359 15.24 9.93 -33.85
N VAL A 360 14.83 9.15 -32.85
CA VAL A 360 15.23 7.74 -32.69
C VAL A 360 13.97 6.88 -32.77
N GLU A 361 13.81 6.17 -33.89
CA GLU A 361 12.56 5.48 -34.27
C GLU A 361 12.07 4.45 -33.23
N ASN A 362 13.00 3.84 -32.50
CA ASN A 362 12.69 2.82 -31.53
C ASN A 362 12.52 3.34 -30.09
N ILE A 363 12.41 4.66 -29.90
CA ILE A 363 12.01 5.26 -28.62
C ILE A 363 10.58 5.77 -28.73
N VAL A 364 9.73 5.34 -27.81
CA VAL A 364 8.33 5.76 -27.68
C VAL A 364 8.23 6.61 -26.43
N LEU A 365 7.78 7.87 -26.56
CA LEU A 365 7.72 8.85 -25.47
C LEU A 365 6.30 8.99 -24.89
N PRO A 366 6.16 9.52 -23.66
CA PRO A 366 4.85 9.87 -23.10
C PRO A 366 4.07 10.86 -23.96
N PRO A 367 2.72 10.87 -23.88
CA PRO A 367 1.90 11.90 -24.51
C PRO A 367 2.28 13.30 -24.01
N GLY A 368 2.59 14.21 -24.93
CA GLY A 368 2.94 15.60 -24.60
C GLY A 368 4.41 15.85 -24.27
N TRP A 369 5.27 14.82 -24.35
CA TRP A 369 6.73 14.97 -24.27
C TRP A 369 7.36 15.24 -25.63
#